data_AF-A0A524HJE3-F1
#
_entry.id   AF-A0A524HJE3-F1
#
_cell.length_a   1.000
_cell.length_b   1.000
_cell.length_c   1.000
_cell.angle_alpha   90.00
_cell.angle_beta   90.00
_cell.angle_gamma   90.00
#
_symmetry.space_group_name_H-M   'P 1'
#
loop_
_entity.id
_entity.type
_entity.pdbx_description
1 polymer ?
#
loop_
_entity_poly.entity_id
_entity_poly.type
_entity_poly.pdbx_seq_one_letter_code
_entity_poly.pdbx_strand_id
1 'polypeptide(L)' 'MKFGIISDTHDNKMNVSKAADIFTDEKVDYILHAGDIVSPSTAETLASVKNAKF' A
#
# COMPACT_ATOMS: atom_id res chain seq x y z
N MET A 1 0.59 12.61 -11.73
CA MET A 1 -0.51 11.81 -11.18
C MET A 1 -0.15 10.34 -11.35
N LYS A 2 0.16 9.66 -10.25
CA LYS A 2 0.54 8.24 -10.22
C LYS A 2 -0.36 7.47 -9.25
N PHE A 3 -0.75 6.26 -9.65
CA PHE A 3 -1.58 5.36 -8.85
C PHE A 3 -0.76 4.10 -8.52
N GLY A 4 -0.62 3.79 -7.23
CA GLY A 4 -0.17 2.48 -6.77
C GLY A 4 -1.36 1.53 -6.71
N ILE A 5 -1.28 0.37 -7.34
CA ILE A 5 -2.32 -0.65 -7.27
C ILE A 5 -1.70 -1.93 -6.74
N ILE A 6 -2.34 -2.54 -5.74
CA ILE A 6 -1.94 -3.81 -5.13
C ILE A 6 -3.18 -4.67 -4.87
N SER A 7 -3.02 -5.97 -4.75
CA SER A 7 -4.12 -6.91 -4.44
C SER A 7 -3.59 -8.04 -3.56
N ASP A 8 -4.51 -8.73 -2.87
CA ASP A 8 -4.30 -10.03 -2.24
C ASP A 8 -3.02 -10.13 -1.40
N THR A 9 -2.82 -9.12 -0.57
CA THR A 9 -1.63 -9.06 0.30
C THR A 9 -1.63 -10.16 1.36
N HIS A 10 -2.81 -10.69 1.71
CA HIS A 10 -3.00 -11.73 2.74
C HIS A 10 -2.15 -11.51 4.00
N ASP A 11 -2.04 -10.25 4.43
CA ASP A 11 -1.23 -9.79 5.56
C ASP A 11 0.24 -10.22 5.54
N ASN A 12 0.81 -10.42 4.36
CA ASN A 12 2.25 -10.61 4.21
C ASN A 12 3.00 -9.30 4.51
N LYS A 13 3.27 -9.06 5.80
CA LYS A 13 3.86 -7.82 6.33
C LYS A 13 5.13 -7.39 5.59
N MET A 14 5.98 -8.34 5.22
CA MET A 14 7.23 -8.04 4.50
C MET A 14 6.94 -7.46 3.11
N ASN A 15 6.01 -8.05 2.36
CA ASN A 15 5.67 -7.58 1.02
C ASN A 15 4.86 -6.28 1.05
N VAL A 16 3.97 -6.11 2.04
CA VAL A 16 3.24 -4.86 2.23
C VAL A 16 4.19 -3.71 2.55
N SER A 17 5.19 -3.93 3.43
CA SER A 17 6.22 -2.92 3.72
C SER A 17 7.01 -2.56 2.46
N LYS A 18 7.47 -3.57 1.70
CA LYS A 18 8.19 -3.33 0.43
C LYS A 18 7.34 -2.55 -0.58
N ALA A 19 6.04 -2.83 -0.67
CA ALA A 19 5.14 -2.09 -1.54
C ALA A 19 4.99 -0.64 -1.10
N ALA A 20 4.86 -0.39 0.20
CA ALA A 20 4.81 0.97 0.75
C ALA A 20 6.10 1.77 0.47
N ASP A 21 7.27 1.13 0.58
CA ASP A 21 8.55 1.74 0.22
C ASP A 21 8.60 2.12 -1.27
N ILE A 22 8.23 1.19 -2.17
CA ILE A 22 8.16 1.43 -3.61
C ILE A 22 7.19 2.58 -3.93
N PHE A 23 6.00 2.59 -3.31
CA PHE A 23 5.02 3.65 -3.52
C PHE A 23 5.51 5.02 -3.01
N THR A 24 6.28 5.04 -1.93
CA THR A 24 6.92 6.24 -1.40
C THR A 24 7.96 6.78 -2.37
N ASP A 25 8.87 5.92 -2.85
CA ASP A 25 9.95 6.29 -3.77
C ASP A 25 9.41 6.76 -5.13
N GLU A 26 8.35 6.12 -5.62
CA GLU A 26 7.68 6.49 -6.85
C GLU A 26 6.81 7.75 -6.73
N LYS A 27 6.59 8.26 -5.51
CA LYS A 27 5.75 9.43 -5.22
C LYS A 27 4.34 9.26 -5.78
N VAL A 28 3.68 8.16 -5.43
CA VAL A 28 2.29 7.93 -5.84
C VAL A 28 1.34 8.90 -5.13
N ASP A 29 0.30 9.34 -5.83
CA ASP A 29 -0.71 10.27 -5.30
C ASP A 29 -1.90 9.52 -4.68
N TYR A 30 -2.13 8.28 -5.12
CA TYR A 30 -3.23 7.41 -4.66
C TYR A 30 -2.75 5.96 -4.60
N ILE A 31 -3.25 5.20 -3.63
CA ILE A 31 -3.04 3.76 -3.51
C ILE A 31 -4.41 3.09 -3.51
N LEU A 32 -4.58 2.06 -4.34
CA LEU A 32 -5.76 1.20 -4.35
C LEU A 32 -5.36 -0.22 -4.01
N HIS A 33 -6.02 -0.80 -3.01
CA HIS A 33 -5.97 -2.22 -2.72
C HIS A 33 -7.24 -2.89 -3.23
N ALA A 34 -7.09 -3.85 -4.14
CA ALA A 34 -8.19 -4.46 -4.88
C ALA A 34 -8.50 -5.92 -4.49
N GLY A 35 -7.91 -6.41 -3.40
CA GLY A 35 -8.11 -7.78 -2.93
C GLY A 35 -8.18 -7.88 -1.41
N ASP A 36 -7.74 -9.00 -0.86
CA ASP A 36 -7.93 -9.27 0.56
C ASP A 36 -6.98 -8.49 1.47
N ILE A 37 -7.55 -7.55 2.23
CA ILE A 37 -6.96 -7.01 3.47
C ILE A 37 -7.52 -7.83 4.63
N VAL A 38 -6.67 -8.66 5.24
CA VAL A 38 -7.10 -9.60 6.29
C VAL A 38 -7.04 -8.96 7.69
N SER A 39 -6.13 -8.01 7.91
CA SER A 39 -6.02 -7.26 9.17
C SER A 39 -5.78 -5.77 8.98
N PRO A 40 -6.12 -4.94 9.99
CA PRO A 40 -5.88 -3.50 9.96
C PRO A 40 -4.42 -3.12 9.71
N SER A 41 -3.46 -3.95 10.17
CA SER A 41 -2.03 -3.66 10.04
C SER A 41 -1.58 -3.49 8.58
N THR A 42 -2.19 -4.23 7.65
CA THR A 42 -1.94 -4.08 6.21
C THR A 42 -2.40 -2.71 5.71
N ALA A 43 -3.60 -2.30 6.08
CA ALA A 43 -4.16 -1.00 5.71
C ALA A 43 -3.37 0.17 6.33
N GLU A 44 -2.99 0.05 7.60
CA GLU A 44 -2.17 1.04 8.32
C GLU A 44 -0.80 1.22 7.67
N THR A 45 -0.17 0.13 7.22
CA THR A 45 1.12 0.18 6.52
C THR A 45 1.00 0.92 5.19
N LEU A 46 -0.04 0.63 4.39
CA LEU A 46 -0.26 1.34 3.12
C LEU A 46 -0.66 2.80 3.32
N ALA A 47 -1.43 3.10 4.37
CA ALA A 47 -1.78 4.47 4.77
C ALA A 47 -0.58 5.29 5.25
N SER A 48 0.54 4.65 5.61
CA SER A 48 1.75 5.34 6.07
C SER A 48 2.53 6.03 4.95
N VAL A 49 2.24 5.71 3.68
CA VAL A 49 2.88 6.32 2.50
C VAL A 49 2.53 7.80 2.43
N LYS A 50 3.55 8.65 2.62
CA LYS A 50 3.38 10.11 2.64
C LYS A 50 3.01 10.63 1.24
N ASN A 51 2.06 11.57 1.20
CA ASN A 51 1.53 12.22 -0.01
C ASN A 51 0.63 11.34 -0.90
N ALA A 52 0.35 10.10 -0.50
CA ALA A 52 -0.63 9.25 -1.16
C ALA A 52 -1.95 9.25 -0.38
N LYS A 53 -3.09 9.24 -1.09
CA LYS A 53 -4.37 8.87 -0.52
C LYS A 53 -4.56 7.36 -0.65
N PHE A 54 -4.68 6.67 0.48
CA PHE A 54 -5.04 5.26 0.56
C PHE A 54 -6.48 5.14 1.05
#